data_AF-A0A2G2E192-F1
#
_entry.id   AF-A0A2G2E192-F1
#
_cell.length_a   1.000
_cell.length_b   1.000
_cell.length_c   1.000
_cell.angle_alpha   90.00
_cell.angle_beta   90.00
_cell.angle_gamma   90.00
#
_symmetry.space_group_name_H-M   'P 1'
#
loop_
_entity.id
_entity.type
_entity.pdbx_description
1 polymer ?
#
loop_
_entity_poly.entity_id
_entity_poly.type
_entity_poly.pdbx_seq_one_letter_code
_entity_poly.pdbx_strand_id
1 'polypeptide(L)'
;MVAWVIKNKVMNVVQKSARKIIKLSFNLSVWTIDYFSKMEIYHKKVTVLRELDDGTLGREIVRCLDDNNLTLVPKYESHDLKHVLLGYQMTPEDEIRMQAFMIGNGNYSLPSFAILGFGTLLLPELCGTFIKDFQKGRRSEKIADWTIEEYGHRDLVELQTKLTRFKSTEKTPISMRTIIKYGALTSITAGVFGMIYCLPFLFSSQIEDIVGAGFPFVGGAILATGGLLALTKSQQAPDLNKELKI
;
A
#
# COMPACT_ATOMS: atom_id res chain seq x y z
N MET A 1 -23.18 -19.36 -10.41
CA MET A 1 -22.54 -18.94 -11.66
C MET A 1 -22.71 -17.43 -11.81
N VAL A 2 -21.92 -16.64 -11.07
CA VAL A 2 -21.97 -15.18 -11.12
C VAL A 2 -20.92 -14.74 -12.14
N ALA A 3 -21.39 -14.34 -13.31
CA ALA A 3 -20.57 -13.78 -14.38
C ALA A 3 -19.81 -12.55 -13.85
N TRP A 4 -18.53 -12.74 -13.54
CA TRP A 4 -17.58 -11.64 -13.45
C TRP A 4 -17.35 -11.15 -14.88
N VAL A 5 -18.19 -10.24 -15.32
CA VAL A 5 -18.01 -9.52 -16.58
C VAL A 5 -16.72 -8.71 -16.42
N ILE A 6 -15.63 -9.25 -16.97
CA ILE A 6 -14.45 -8.46 -17.32
C ILE A 6 -14.95 -7.42 -18.31
N LYS A 7 -15.23 -6.22 -17.82
CA LYS A 7 -15.30 -5.05 -18.70
C LYS A 7 -13.93 -4.92 -19.33
N ASN A 8 -13.77 -5.43 -20.55
CA ASN A 8 -12.69 -5.04 -21.44
C ASN A 8 -12.88 -3.55 -21.76
N LYS A 9 -12.47 -2.71 -20.82
CA LYS A 9 -12.49 -1.27 -20.97
C LYS A 9 -11.39 -0.93 -21.95
N VAL A 10 -11.78 -0.46 -23.15
CA VAL A 10 -10.83 0.01 -24.15
C VAL A 10 -9.93 1.07 -23.50
N MET A 11 -8.64 0.74 -23.40
CA MET A 11 -7.67 1.63 -22.77
C MET A 11 -7.36 2.80 -23.67
N ASN A 12 -7.33 4.00 -23.10
CA ASN A 12 -6.92 5.19 -23.82
C ASN A 12 -5.39 5.22 -24.01
N VAL A 13 -4.91 6.16 -24.83
CA VAL A 13 -3.48 6.29 -25.16
C VAL A 13 -2.64 6.57 -23.91
N VAL A 14 -3.14 7.42 -23.01
CA VAL A 14 -2.46 7.78 -21.74
C VAL A 14 -2.24 6.53 -20.87
N GLN A 15 -3.26 5.70 -20.73
CA GLN A 15 -3.22 4.45 -19.97
C GLN A 15 -2.25 3.41 -20.55
N LYS A 16 -2.14 3.35 -21.88
CA LYS A 16 -1.15 2.51 -22.56
C LYS A 16 0.26 3.02 -22.31
N SER A 17 0.47 4.33 -22.41
CA SER A 17 1.77 4.96 -22.14
C SER A 17 2.19 4.76 -20.68
N ALA A 18 1.28 4.98 -19.73
CA ALA A 18 1.54 4.74 -18.30
C ALA A 18 2.00 3.31 -18.03
N ARG A 19 1.29 2.29 -18.57
CA ARG A 19 1.69 0.88 -18.41
C ARG A 19 3.01 0.55 -19.08
N LYS A 20 3.34 1.16 -20.21
CA LYS A 20 4.67 1.00 -20.85
C LYS A 20 5.77 1.56 -19.95
N ILE A 21 5.58 2.76 -19.40
CA ILE A 21 6.52 3.39 -18.47
C ILE A 21 6.73 2.46 -17.27
N ILE A 22 5.64 2.01 -16.65
CA ILE A 22 5.69 1.11 -15.51
C ILE A 22 6.45 -0.18 -15.84
N LYS A 23 6.10 -0.85 -16.95
CA LYS A 23 6.78 -2.07 -17.39
C LYS A 23 8.28 -1.85 -17.60
N LEU A 24 8.66 -0.72 -18.23
CA LEU A 24 10.06 -0.37 -18.43
C LEU A 24 10.78 -0.16 -17.09
N SER A 25 10.15 0.57 -16.16
CA SER A 25 10.70 0.81 -14.83
C SER A 25 10.95 -0.49 -14.08
N PHE A 26 9.97 -1.41 -14.05
CA PHE A 26 10.13 -2.71 -13.38
C PHE A 26 11.22 -3.56 -14.01
N ASN A 27 11.24 -3.68 -15.34
CA ASN A 27 12.28 -4.43 -16.05
C ASN A 27 13.67 -3.86 -15.76
N LEU A 28 13.81 -2.53 -15.75
CA LEU A 28 15.06 -1.85 -15.41
C LEU A 28 15.48 -2.15 -13.97
N SER A 29 14.55 -2.13 -13.02
CA SER A 29 14.82 -2.45 -11.63
C SER A 29 15.32 -3.89 -11.46
N VAL A 30 14.63 -4.87 -12.06
CA VAL A 30 15.04 -6.29 -12.00
C VAL A 30 16.41 -6.49 -12.63
N TRP A 31 16.63 -5.94 -13.84
CA TRP A 31 17.92 -6.00 -14.52
C TRP A 31 19.05 -5.40 -13.68
N THR A 32 18.79 -4.28 -13.01
CA THR A 32 19.78 -3.65 -12.13
C THR A 32 20.15 -4.57 -10.97
N ILE A 33 19.16 -5.18 -10.31
CA ILE A 33 19.41 -6.09 -9.18
C ILE A 33 20.20 -7.31 -9.64
N ASP A 34 19.82 -7.91 -10.78
CA ASP A 34 20.50 -9.06 -11.37
C ASP A 34 21.97 -8.75 -11.66
N TYR A 35 22.25 -7.62 -12.33
CA TYR A 35 23.60 -7.18 -12.65
C TYR A 35 24.52 -7.04 -11.43
N PHE A 36 23.98 -6.58 -10.29
CA PHE A 36 24.76 -6.36 -9.07
C PHE A 36 24.80 -7.56 -8.12
N SER A 37 24.21 -8.71 -8.48
CA SER A 37 24.01 -9.83 -7.57
C SER A 37 24.74 -11.11 -7.96
N LYS A 38 25.07 -11.93 -6.95
CA LYS A 38 25.69 -13.25 -7.14
C LYS A 38 24.62 -14.33 -7.37
N MET A 39 24.26 -14.58 -8.63
CA MET A 39 23.15 -15.46 -9.00
C MET A 39 23.34 -16.95 -8.69
N GLU A 40 24.58 -17.42 -8.55
CA GLU A 40 24.89 -18.85 -8.34
C GLU A 40 24.20 -19.45 -7.10
N ILE A 41 24.10 -18.67 -6.01
CA ILE A 41 23.45 -19.09 -4.76
C ILE A 41 21.95 -19.32 -4.98
N TYR A 42 21.32 -18.45 -5.76
CA TYR A 42 19.87 -18.48 -6.01
C TYR A 42 19.50 -19.61 -6.98
N HIS A 43 20.35 -19.91 -7.97
CA HIS A 43 20.16 -21.09 -8.82
C HIS A 43 20.20 -22.40 -8.02
N LYS A 44 21.13 -22.53 -7.08
CA LYS A 44 21.17 -23.68 -6.16
C LYS A 44 19.89 -23.76 -5.32
N LYS A 45 19.42 -22.64 -4.79
CA LYS A 45 18.16 -22.57 -4.02
C LYS A 45 16.94 -22.97 -4.85
N VAL A 46 16.80 -22.48 -6.08
CA VAL A 46 15.73 -22.90 -7.01
C VAL A 46 15.80 -24.40 -7.28
N THR A 47 17.00 -24.98 -7.41
CA THR A 47 17.17 -26.41 -7.64
C THR A 47 16.66 -27.23 -6.46
N VAL A 48 16.99 -26.83 -5.22
CA VAL A 48 16.47 -27.47 -4.00
C VAL A 48 14.95 -27.37 -3.91
N LEU A 49 14.38 -26.20 -4.22
CA LEU A 49 12.91 -26.02 -4.22
C LEU A 49 12.21 -26.86 -5.29
N ARG A 50 12.89 -27.14 -6.40
CA ARG A 50 12.38 -27.98 -7.48
C ARG A 50 12.24 -29.44 -7.05
N GLU A 51 13.03 -29.90 -6.08
CA GLU A 51 12.96 -31.27 -5.56
C GLU A 51 11.83 -31.49 -4.55
N LEU A 52 11.13 -30.43 -4.15
CA LEU A 52 10.00 -30.53 -3.23
C LEU A 52 8.77 -31.16 -3.89
N ASP A 53 7.95 -31.79 -3.05
CA ASP A 53 6.71 -32.44 -3.49
C ASP A 53 5.74 -31.45 -4.13
N ASP A 54 5.00 -31.93 -5.12
CA ASP A 54 3.96 -31.16 -5.78
C ASP A 54 2.87 -30.71 -4.79
N GLY A 55 2.42 -29.45 -4.92
CA GLY A 55 1.49 -28.84 -3.97
C GLY A 55 2.15 -28.11 -2.79
N THR A 56 3.45 -28.28 -2.58
CA THR A 56 4.19 -27.46 -1.59
C THR A 56 4.44 -26.04 -2.10
N LEU A 57 4.50 -25.06 -1.19
CA LEU A 57 4.74 -23.67 -1.55
C LEU A 57 6.03 -23.47 -2.35
N GLY A 58 7.12 -24.13 -1.96
CA GLY A 58 8.41 -24.02 -2.62
C GLY A 58 8.39 -24.56 -4.05
N ARG A 59 7.72 -25.71 -4.26
CA ARG A 59 7.54 -26.29 -5.61
C ARG A 59 6.71 -25.38 -6.51
N GLU A 60 5.66 -24.78 -5.97
CA GLU A 60 4.80 -23.84 -6.71
C GLU A 60 5.48 -22.49 -7.00
N ILE A 61 6.40 -22.03 -6.14
CA ILE A 61 7.28 -20.89 -6.43
C ILE A 61 8.13 -21.16 -7.67
N VAL A 62 8.77 -22.33 -7.75
CA VAL A 62 9.59 -22.70 -8.92
C VAL A 62 8.75 -22.79 -10.18
N ARG A 63 7.57 -23.40 -10.11
CA ARG A 63 6.63 -23.46 -11.25
C ARG A 63 6.25 -22.07 -11.73
N CYS A 64 5.89 -21.16 -10.82
CA CYS A 64 5.56 -19.77 -11.17
C CYS A 64 6.72 -19.03 -11.82
N LEU A 65 7.95 -19.24 -11.34
CA LEU A 65 9.15 -18.63 -11.93
C LEU A 65 9.44 -19.21 -13.33
N ASP A 66 9.40 -20.53 -13.48
CA ASP A 66 9.63 -21.22 -14.76
C ASP A 66 8.58 -20.78 -15.81
N ASP A 67 7.29 -20.69 -15.43
CA ASP A 67 6.20 -20.24 -16.32
C ASP A 67 6.36 -18.80 -16.81
N ASN A 68 7.05 -17.95 -16.04
CA ASN A 68 7.31 -16.55 -16.39
C ASN A 68 8.71 -16.32 -16.97
N ASN A 69 9.51 -17.39 -17.19
CA ASN A 69 10.92 -17.31 -17.56
C ASN A 69 11.74 -16.40 -16.62
N LEU A 70 11.46 -16.49 -15.32
CA LEU A 70 12.13 -15.75 -14.26
C LEU A 70 12.97 -16.67 -13.39
N THR A 71 13.85 -16.07 -12.59
CA THR A 71 14.59 -16.73 -11.51
C THR A 71 14.36 -15.96 -10.22
N LEU A 72 14.67 -16.57 -9.07
CA LEU A 72 14.57 -15.89 -7.77
C LEU A 72 15.40 -14.61 -7.79
N VAL A 73 14.79 -13.51 -7.36
CA VAL A 73 15.48 -12.22 -7.29
C VAL A 73 16.32 -12.17 -6.01
N PRO A 74 17.62 -11.85 -6.11
CA PRO A 74 18.52 -11.84 -4.97
C PRO A 74 18.08 -10.93 -3.81
N LYS A 75 17.93 -11.49 -2.60
CA LYS A 75 17.41 -10.82 -1.38
C LYS A 75 15.91 -10.47 -1.44
N TYR A 76 15.20 -10.95 -2.45
CA TYR A 76 13.76 -10.77 -2.64
C TYR A 76 13.05 -12.13 -2.73
N GLU A 77 13.62 -13.21 -2.20
CA GLU A 77 13.00 -14.53 -2.34
C GLU A 77 11.70 -14.63 -1.51
N SER A 78 11.71 -14.07 -0.29
CA SER A 78 10.50 -13.92 0.54
C SER A 78 9.47 -12.96 -0.08
N HIS A 79 9.86 -12.18 -1.09
CA HIS A 79 8.95 -11.40 -1.90
C HIS A 79 8.31 -12.26 -2.99
N ASP A 80 9.11 -13.03 -3.74
CA ASP A 80 8.62 -13.92 -4.80
C ASP A 80 7.64 -14.98 -4.26
N LEU A 81 7.85 -15.45 -3.03
CA LEU A 81 6.93 -16.29 -2.27
C LEU A 81 5.50 -15.71 -2.19
N LYS A 82 5.37 -14.38 -2.06
CA LYS A 82 4.09 -13.72 -1.83
C LYS A 82 3.21 -13.73 -3.08
N HIS A 83 3.80 -13.77 -4.27
CA HIS A 83 3.05 -13.92 -5.52
C HIS A 83 2.24 -15.22 -5.52
N VAL A 84 2.91 -16.34 -5.23
CA VAL A 84 2.28 -17.67 -5.22
C VAL A 84 1.33 -17.81 -4.05
N LEU A 85 1.75 -17.37 -2.85
CA LEU A 85 0.93 -17.48 -1.65
C LEU A 85 -0.38 -16.67 -1.76
N LEU A 86 -0.33 -15.46 -2.32
CA LEU A 86 -1.47 -14.54 -2.39
C LEU A 86 -2.23 -14.60 -3.72
N GLY A 87 -1.67 -15.25 -4.72
CA GLY A 87 -2.21 -15.37 -6.08
C GLY A 87 -2.07 -14.11 -6.93
N TYR A 88 -1.05 -13.28 -6.69
CA TYR A 88 -0.72 -12.14 -7.55
C TYR A 88 0.23 -12.57 -8.68
N GLN A 89 -0.09 -12.20 -9.92
CA GLN A 89 0.74 -12.53 -11.07
C GLN A 89 2.03 -11.73 -11.10
N MET A 90 3.04 -12.22 -11.82
CA MET A 90 4.31 -11.51 -12.08
C MET A 90 4.15 -10.40 -13.15
N THR A 91 3.07 -9.61 -13.04
CA THR A 91 2.82 -8.47 -13.94
C THR A 91 3.05 -7.16 -13.20
N PRO A 92 3.41 -6.06 -13.89
CA PRO A 92 3.65 -4.79 -13.21
C PRO A 92 2.42 -4.24 -12.46
N GLU A 93 1.21 -4.53 -12.93
CA GLU A 93 -0.02 -4.13 -12.23
C GLU A 93 -0.22 -4.95 -10.96
N ASP A 94 -0.06 -6.26 -11.04
CA ASP A 94 -0.21 -7.15 -9.87
C ASP A 94 0.91 -6.96 -8.86
N GLU A 95 2.09 -6.55 -9.30
CA GLU A 95 3.19 -6.13 -8.44
C GLU A 95 2.77 -4.93 -7.57
N ILE A 96 2.22 -3.86 -8.18
CA ILE A 96 1.70 -2.70 -7.44
C ILE A 96 0.56 -3.11 -6.49
N ARG A 97 -0.35 -3.98 -6.94
CA ARG A 97 -1.45 -4.50 -6.12
C ARG A 97 -0.95 -5.30 -4.93
N MET A 98 0.06 -6.15 -5.14
CA MET A 98 0.71 -6.89 -4.07
C MET A 98 1.38 -5.94 -3.09
N GLN A 99 2.08 -4.89 -3.55
CA GLN A 99 2.65 -3.89 -2.65
C GLN A 99 1.57 -3.17 -1.83
N ALA A 100 0.40 -2.87 -2.44
CA ALA A 100 -0.74 -2.33 -1.70
C ALA A 100 -1.19 -3.28 -0.57
N PHE A 101 -1.32 -4.58 -0.88
CA PHE A 101 -1.62 -5.61 0.11
C PHE A 101 -0.56 -5.67 1.21
N MET A 102 0.72 -5.68 0.85
CA MET A 102 1.82 -5.82 1.80
C MET A 102 1.91 -4.64 2.77
N ILE A 103 1.72 -3.41 2.30
CA ILE A 103 1.63 -2.24 3.18
C ILE A 103 0.43 -2.39 4.12
N GLY A 104 -0.72 -2.85 3.61
CA GLY A 104 -1.89 -3.15 4.45
C GLY A 104 -1.60 -4.22 5.51
N ASN A 105 -0.78 -5.21 5.18
CA ASN A 105 -0.38 -6.29 6.06
C ASN A 105 0.69 -5.90 7.11
N GLY A 106 1.22 -4.68 7.04
CA GLY A 106 2.20 -4.14 7.98
C GLY A 106 3.65 -4.18 7.50
N ASN A 107 3.90 -4.54 6.23
CA ASN A 107 5.23 -4.52 5.63
C ASN A 107 5.59 -3.10 5.15
N TYR A 108 6.12 -2.28 6.06
CA TYR A 108 6.48 -0.90 5.81
C TYR A 108 7.93 -0.77 5.32
N SER A 109 8.17 -1.07 4.05
CA SER A 109 9.47 -0.87 3.40
C SER A 109 9.43 0.28 2.40
N LEU A 110 10.55 0.99 2.25
CA LEU A 110 10.68 2.09 1.28
C LEU A 110 10.31 1.64 -0.16
N PRO A 111 10.75 0.47 -0.66
CA PRO A 111 10.34 -0.01 -1.98
C PRO A 111 8.83 -0.18 -2.13
N SER A 112 8.14 -0.75 -1.13
CA SER A 112 6.69 -0.95 -1.18
C SER A 112 5.96 0.39 -1.34
N PHE A 113 6.33 1.40 -0.55
CA PHE A 113 5.71 2.73 -0.62
C PHE A 113 6.03 3.43 -1.95
N ALA A 114 7.26 3.31 -2.45
CA ALA A 114 7.65 3.90 -3.73
C ALA A 114 6.85 3.29 -4.89
N ILE A 115 6.75 1.96 -4.94
CA ILE A 115 6.00 1.24 -5.98
C ILE A 115 4.51 1.57 -5.91
N LEU A 116 3.90 1.57 -4.72
CA LEU A 116 2.50 1.92 -4.56
C LEU A 116 2.24 3.39 -4.94
N GLY A 117 3.10 4.30 -4.51
CA GLY A 117 2.99 5.73 -4.84
C GLY A 117 3.09 5.97 -6.35
N PHE A 118 4.07 5.34 -7.00
CA PHE A 118 4.26 5.39 -8.45
C PHE A 118 3.05 4.81 -9.20
N GLY A 119 2.55 3.67 -8.75
CA GLY A 119 1.35 3.03 -9.31
C GLY A 119 0.09 3.88 -9.14
N THR A 120 -0.11 4.49 -7.96
CA THR A 120 -1.26 5.36 -7.67
C THR A 120 -1.24 6.62 -8.54
N LEU A 121 -0.05 7.16 -8.82
CA LEU A 121 0.13 8.34 -9.67
C LEU A 121 -0.13 8.02 -11.16
N LEU A 122 0.40 6.90 -11.66
CA LEU A 122 0.33 6.55 -13.08
C LEU A 122 -0.92 5.74 -13.47
N LEU A 123 -1.56 5.06 -12.52
CA LEU A 123 -2.76 4.22 -12.73
C LEU A 123 -3.91 4.66 -11.82
N PRO A 124 -4.42 5.90 -11.96
CA PRO A 124 -5.51 6.41 -11.12
C PRO A 124 -6.79 5.56 -11.25
N GLU A 125 -6.98 4.87 -12.37
CA GLU A 125 -8.12 3.97 -12.57
C GLU A 125 -8.09 2.71 -11.68
N LEU A 126 -6.91 2.32 -11.20
CA LEU A 126 -6.72 1.16 -10.33
C LEU A 126 -6.65 1.51 -8.85
N CYS A 127 -6.73 2.79 -8.47
CA CYS A 127 -6.74 3.21 -7.06
C CYS A 127 -7.80 2.48 -6.23
N GLY A 128 -9.00 2.28 -6.78
CA GLY A 128 -10.05 1.51 -6.12
C GLY A 128 -9.67 0.04 -5.88
N THR A 129 -8.87 -0.54 -6.77
CA THR A 129 -8.31 -1.90 -6.62
C THR A 129 -7.20 -1.90 -5.58
N PHE A 130 -6.26 -0.95 -5.63
CA PHE A 130 -5.19 -0.83 -4.64
C PHE A 130 -5.72 -0.66 -3.21
N ILE A 131 -6.77 0.15 -3.03
CA ILE A 131 -7.42 0.30 -1.72
C ILE A 131 -8.05 -1.02 -1.25
N LYS A 132 -8.66 -1.80 -2.16
CA LYS A 132 -9.21 -3.12 -1.82
C LYS A 132 -8.11 -4.09 -1.42
N ASP A 133 -7.00 -4.12 -2.15
CA ASP A 133 -5.87 -5.01 -1.86
C ASP A 133 -5.18 -4.60 -0.54
N PHE A 134 -5.02 -3.30 -0.27
CA PHE A 134 -4.59 -2.79 1.04
C PHE A 134 -5.52 -3.21 2.18
N GLN A 135 -6.84 -3.08 2.00
CA GLN A 135 -7.82 -3.53 2.99
C GLN A 135 -7.80 -5.06 3.17
N LYS A 136 -7.53 -5.82 2.10
CA LYS A 136 -7.34 -7.27 2.15
C LYS A 136 -6.13 -7.59 3.03
N GLY A 137 -4.99 -6.94 2.79
CA GLY A 137 -3.76 -7.11 3.59
C GLY A 137 -3.94 -6.79 5.06
N ARG A 138 -4.67 -5.71 5.37
CA ARG A 138 -5.04 -5.32 6.75
C ARG A 138 -5.86 -6.36 7.51
N ARG A 139 -6.55 -7.25 6.80
CA ARG A 139 -7.43 -8.28 7.37
C ARG A 139 -6.82 -9.68 7.27
N SER A 140 -5.62 -9.80 6.73
CA SER A 140 -4.90 -11.06 6.60
C SER A 140 -3.94 -11.28 7.77
N GLU A 141 -3.57 -12.53 8.02
CA GLU A 141 -2.48 -12.87 8.93
C GLU A 141 -1.21 -12.11 8.52
N LYS A 142 -0.40 -11.69 9.50
CA LYS A 142 0.88 -11.03 9.20
C LYS A 142 1.80 -12.04 8.52
N ILE A 143 2.13 -11.74 7.27
CA ILE A 143 3.02 -12.56 6.43
C ILE A 143 4.24 -11.78 5.94
N ALA A 144 4.48 -10.58 6.49
CA ALA A 144 5.64 -9.77 6.14
C ALA A 144 6.95 -10.54 6.32
N ASP A 145 7.05 -11.29 7.43
CA ASP A 145 8.25 -11.99 7.90
C ASP A 145 8.36 -13.45 7.40
N TRP A 146 7.41 -13.93 6.59
CA TRP A 146 7.43 -15.31 6.10
C TRP A 146 8.59 -15.51 5.11
N THR A 147 9.32 -16.61 5.28
CA THR A 147 10.48 -16.97 4.45
C THR A 147 10.26 -18.29 3.73
N ILE A 148 10.99 -18.51 2.64
CA ILE A 148 10.94 -19.76 1.88
C ILE A 148 11.48 -20.92 2.72
N GLU A 149 12.51 -20.67 3.54
CA GLU A 149 13.15 -21.67 4.39
C GLU A 149 12.18 -22.28 5.40
N GLU A 150 11.28 -21.47 5.96
CA GLU A 150 10.34 -21.91 6.98
C GLU A 150 9.04 -22.48 6.37
N TYR A 151 8.56 -21.89 5.27
CA TYR A 151 7.24 -22.19 4.71
C TYR A 151 7.27 -22.99 3.41
N GLY A 152 8.43 -23.12 2.75
CA GLY A 152 8.55 -23.74 1.41
C GLY A 152 8.13 -25.20 1.37
N HIS A 153 8.35 -25.96 2.45
CA HIS A 153 7.97 -27.37 2.55
C HIS A 153 6.49 -27.60 2.90
N ARG A 154 5.74 -26.54 3.23
CA ARG A 154 4.34 -26.66 3.64
C ARG A 154 3.41 -26.70 2.43
N ASP A 155 2.27 -27.35 2.61
CA ASP A 155 1.20 -27.41 1.60
C ASP A 155 0.63 -26.01 1.31
N LEU A 156 0.57 -25.65 0.02
CA LEU A 156 0.11 -24.33 -0.42
C LEU A 156 -1.37 -24.08 -0.04
N VAL A 157 -2.22 -25.10 -0.20
CA VAL A 157 -3.66 -24.98 0.06
C VAL A 157 -3.91 -24.79 1.56
N GLU A 158 -3.15 -25.48 2.41
CA GLU A 158 -3.16 -25.30 3.86
C GLU A 158 -2.83 -23.84 4.22
N LEU A 159 -1.72 -23.31 3.68
CA LEU A 159 -1.30 -21.93 3.94
C LEU A 159 -2.33 -20.90 3.47
N GLN A 160 -2.88 -21.05 2.27
CA GLN A 160 -3.93 -20.16 1.74
C GLN A 160 -5.22 -20.23 2.57
N THR A 161 -5.56 -21.42 3.07
CA THR A 161 -6.72 -21.62 3.96
C THR A 161 -6.50 -20.90 5.29
N LYS A 162 -5.28 -20.97 5.85
CA LYS A 162 -4.89 -20.24 7.06
C LYS A 162 -5.10 -18.73 6.89
N LEU A 163 -4.63 -18.16 5.78
CA LEU A 163 -4.82 -16.74 5.46
C LEU A 163 -6.28 -16.33 5.34
N THR A 164 -7.14 -17.23 4.85
CA THR A 164 -8.57 -16.97 4.67
C THR A 164 -9.33 -17.05 5.98
N ARG A 165 -8.92 -17.92 6.93
CA ARG A 165 -9.59 -18.10 8.23
C ARG A 165 -9.46 -16.88 9.16
N PHE A 166 -8.38 -16.12 9.07
CA PHE A 166 -8.20 -14.87 9.83
C PHE A 166 -9.18 -13.74 9.45
N LYS A 167 -9.92 -13.89 8.35
CA LYS A 167 -10.87 -12.91 7.80
C LYS A 167 -12.06 -12.55 8.73
N SER A 168 -12.28 -13.28 9.82
CA SER A 168 -13.49 -13.14 10.65
C SER A 168 -13.38 -12.22 11.87
N THR A 169 -12.19 -11.83 12.33
CA THR A 169 -12.08 -11.36 13.73
C THR A 169 -11.91 -9.85 13.96
N GLU A 170 -11.54 -9.03 12.98
CA GLU A 170 -11.40 -7.58 13.26
C GLU A 170 -12.02 -6.67 12.19
N LYS A 171 -13.26 -6.25 12.48
CA LYS A 171 -13.74 -4.93 12.09
C LYS A 171 -13.66 -4.02 13.32
N THR A 172 -12.51 -3.38 13.54
CA THR A 172 -12.57 -2.07 14.19
C THR A 172 -12.92 -1.07 13.08
N PRO A 173 -14.17 -0.59 12.98
CA PRO A 173 -14.43 0.55 12.11
C PRO A 173 -13.46 1.65 12.54
N ILE A 174 -12.83 2.34 11.57
CA ILE A 174 -12.00 3.51 11.86
C ILE A 174 -12.88 4.40 12.72
N SER A 175 -12.51 4.55 14.00
CA SER A 175 -13.39 5.22 14.96
C SER A 175 -13.63 6.63 14.46
N MET A 176 -14.89 7.05 14.46
CA MET A 176 -15.26 8.42 14.09
C MET A 176 -14.45 9.44 14.91
N ARG A 177 -14.10 9.10 16.17
CA ARG A 177 -13.19 9.89 17.00
C ARG A 177 -11.79 10.01 16.41
N THR A 178 -11.24 8.94 15.83
CA THR A 178 -9.93 8.95 15.18
C THR A 178 -9.93 9.85 13.94
N ILE A 179 -10.99 9.78 13.11
CA ILE A 179 -11.15 10.63 11.92
C ILE A 179 -11.24 12.11 12.34
N ILE A 180 -12.07 12.42 13.34
CA ILE A 180 -12.23 13.79 13.84
C ILE A 180 -10.93 14.33 14.41
N LYS A 181 -10.18 13.52 15.18
CA LYS A 181 -8.88 13.93 15.74
C LYS A 181 -7.86 14.29 14.65
N TYR A 182 -7.67 13.42 13.66
CA TYR A 182 -6.71 13.68 12.59
C TYR A 182 -7.18 14.79 11.63
N GLY A 183 -8.48 14.87 11.33
CA GLY A 183 -9.05 15.95 10.52
C GLY A 183 -8.90 17.32 11.20
N ALA A 184 -9.12 17.38 12.51
CA ALA A 184 -8.96 18.62 13.26
C ALA A 184 -7.49 19.04 13.40
N LEU A 185 -6.58 18.08 13.66
CA LEU A 185 -5.13 18.36 13.73
C LEU A 185 -4.58 18.86 12.39
N THR A 186 -5.00 18.26 11.27
CA THR A 186 -4.61 18.71 9.93
C THR A 186 -5.15 20.10 9.60
N SER A 187 -6.39 20.41 9.99
CA SER A 187 -6.95 21.77 9.86
C SER A 187 -6.17 22.82 10.67
N ILE A 188 -5.80 22.49 11.92
CA ILE A 188 -5.01 23.38 12.78
C ILE A 188 -3.63 23.64 12.18
N THR A 189 -2.91 22.58 11.82
CA THR A 189 -1.56 22.70 11.26
C THR A 189 -1.56 23.46 9.93
N ALA A 190 -2.51 23.19 9.03
CA ALA A 190 -2.66 23.94 7.78
C ALA A 190 -2.97 25.42 8.04
N GLY A 191 -3.89 25.72 8.97
CA GLY A 191 -4.26 27.10 9.31
C GLY A 191 -3.11 27.89 9.93
N VAL A 192 -2.38 27.30 10.89
CA VAL A 192 -1.20 27.91 11.51
C VAL A 192 -0.09 28.13 10.51
N PHE A 193 0.19 27.14 9.66
CA PHE A 193 1.20 27.26 8.61
C PHE A 193 0.86 28.38 7.62
N GLY A 194 -0.41 28.47 7.18
CA GLY A 194 -0.88 29.54 6.32
C GLY A 194 -0.72 30.93 6.95
N MET A 195 -1.02 31.08 8.24
CA MET A 195 -0.80 32.34 8.96
C MET A 195 0.68 32.70 9.07
N ILE A 196 1.56 31.73 9.40
CA ILE A 196 3.01 31.95 9.49
C ILE A 196 3.59 32.37 8.14
N TYR A 197 3.14 31.73 7.04
CA TYR A 197 3.57 32.07 5.68
C TYR A 197 3.21 33.52 5.30
N CYS A 198 2.10 34.05 5.82
CA CYS A 198 1.62 35.41 5.53
C CYS A 198 2.32 36.51 6.35
N LEU A 199 2.96 36.17 7.48
CA LEU A 199 3.60 37.15 8.38
C LEU A 199 4.54 38.16 7.68
N PRO A 200 5.49 37.76 6.82
CA PRO A 200 6.39 38.74 6.20
C PRO A 200 5.67 39.72 5.27
N PHE A 201 4.54 39.34 4.68
CA PHE A 201 3.80 40.14 3.72
C PHE A 201 2.79 41.09 4.39
N LEU A 202 2.31 40.76 5.59
CA LEU A 202 1.42 41.62 6.37
C LEU A 202 2.04 42.96 6.79
N PHE A 203 3.38 43.03 6.79
CA PHE A 203 4.14 44.25 7.10
C PHE A 203 4.78 44.89 5.84
N SER A 204 4.39 44.43 4.64
CA SER A 204 4.86 45.03 3.40
C SER A 204 4.27 46.43 3.21
N SER A 205 5.01 47.30 2.53
CA SER A 205 4.54 48.64 2.15
C SER A 205 3.63 48.61 0.91
N GLN A 206 3.52 47.47 0.23
CA GLN A 206 2.69 47.30 -0.96
C GLN A 206 1.29 46.80 -0.57
N ILE A 207 0.26 47.47 -1.10
CA ILE A 207 -1.14 47.09 -0.84
C ILE A 207 -1.47 45.71 -1.41
N GLU A 208 -0.85 45.32 -2.53
CA GLU A 208 -1.04 44.00 -3.14
C GLU A 208 -0.61 42.87 -2.20
N ASP A 209 0.53 43.03 -1.52
CA ASP A 209 1.03 42.08 -0.53
C ASP A 209 0.13 42.02 0.71
N ILE A 210 -0.34 43.18 1.19
CA ILE A 210 -1.25 43.26 2.35
C ILE A 210 -2.57 42.55 2.05
N VAL A 211 -3.17 42.80 0.88
CA VAL A 211 -4.42 42.16 0.46
C VAL A 211 -4.20 40.67 0.22
N GLY A 212 -3.11 40.31 -0.47
CA GLY A 212 -2.73 38.93 -0.78
C GLY A 212 -2.43 38.09 0.45
N ALA A 213 -1.88 38.70 1.51
CA ALA A 213 -1.57 38.02 2.78
C ALA A 213 -2.72 38.09 3.80
N GLY A 214 -3.56 39.13 3.75
CA GLY A 214 -4.68 39.32 4.66
C GLY A 214 -5.74 38.23 4.54
N PHE A 215 -6.17 37.89 3.31
CA PHE A 215 -7.19 36.85 3.11
C PHE A 215 -6.76 35.46 3.59
N PRO A 216 -5.56 34.94 3.23
CA PRO A 216 -5.10 33.66 3.70
C PRO A 216 -4.79 33.65 5.20
N PHE A 217 -4.36 34.78 5.79
CA PHE A 217 -4.19 34.88 7.24
C PHE A 217 -5.53 34.71 7.98
N VAL A 218 -6.58 35.41 7.55
CA VAL A 218 -7.93 35.27 8.13
C VAL A 218 -8.48 33.84 7.90
N GLY A 219 -8.31 33.30 6.69
CA GLY A 219 -8.70 31.91 6.39
C GLY A 219 -7.97 30.89 7.26
N GLY A 220 -6.67 31.10 7.49
CA GLY A 220 -5.85 30.28 8.37
C GLY A 220 -6.30 30.33 9.83
N ALA A 221 -6.69 31.51 10.32
CA ALA A 221 -7.26 31.68 11.67
C ALA A 221 -8.59 30.90 11.82
N ILE A 222 -9.49 30.98 10.83
CA ILE A 222 -10.75 30.24 10.83
C ILE A 222 -10.51 28.72 10.87
N LEU A 223 -9.59 28.21 10.05
CA LEU A 223 -9.24 26.78 10.02
C LEU A 223 -8.60 26.31 11.34
N ALA A 224 -7.75 27.13 11.95
CA ALA A 224 -7.12 26.82 13.22
C ALA A 224 -8.14 26.78 14.37
N THR A 225 -8.99 27.81 14.49
CA THR A 225 -10.04 27.86 15.52
C THR A 225 -11.08 26.76 15.31
N GLY A 226 -11.51 26.53 14.07
CA GLY A 226 -12.47 25.47 13.74
C GLY A 226 -11.96 24.07 14.10
N GLY A 227 -10.69 23.79 13.79
CA GLY A 227 -10.05 22.53 14.20
C GLY A 227 -9.93 22.40 15.73
N LEU A 228 -9.57 23.47 16.43
CA LEU A 228 -9.48 23.44 17.90
C LEU A 228 -10.85 23.14 18.55
N LEU A 229 -11.91 23.80 18.08
CA LEU A 229 -13.28 23.55 18.54
C LEU A 229 -13.72 22.11 18.28
N ALA A 230 -13.36 21.54 17.13
CA ALA A 230 -13.67 20.14 16.80
C ALA A 230 -12.96 19.16 17.76
N LEU A 231 -11.70 19.43 18.13
CA LEU A 231 -10.97 18.63 19.13
C LEU A 231 -11.62 18.72 20.51
N THR A 232 -11.93 19.94 20.97
CA THR A 232 -12.54 20.15 22.30
C THR A 232 -13.89 19.44 22.41
N LYS A 233 -14.77 19.59 21.40
CA LYS A 233 -16.06 18.88 21.38
C LYS A 233 -15.89 17.36 21.31
N SER A 234 -14.91 16.86 20.55
CA SER A 234 -14.63 15.43 20.48
C SER A 234 -14.08 14.84 21.79
N GLN A 235 -13.44 15.64 22.64
CA GLN A 235 -12.96 15.21 23.95
C GLN A 235 -14.08 15.21 25.02
N GLN A 236 -15.05 16.12 24.89
CA GLN A 236 -16.20 16.22 25.80
C GLN A 236 -17.31 15.21 25.49
N ALA A 237 -17.33 14.61 24.30
CA ALA A 237 -18.32 13.60 23.94
C ALA A 237 -18.22 12.36 24.86
N PRO A 238 -19.28 12.01 25.63
CA PRO A 238 -19.26 10.85 26.52
C PRO A 238 -18.99 9.57 25.73
N ASP A 239 -18.20 8.69 26.32
CA ASP A 239 -17.90 7.39 25.75
C ASP A 239 -19.11 6.48 25.96
N LEU A 240 -20.00 6.40 24.96
CA LEU A 240 -21.20 5.54 25.00
C LEU A 240 -20.88 4.06 25.30
N ASN A 241 -19.63 3.64 25.16
CA ASN A 241 -19.18 2.28 25.47
C ASN A 241 -18.89 2.06 26.96
N LYS A 242 -18.87 3.12 27.77
CA LYS A 242 -18.61 3.06 29.22
C LYS A 242 -19.91 2.95 30.04
N GLU A 243 -21.05 3.38 29.50
CA GLU A 243 -22.35 3.32 30.19
C GLU A 243 -23.09 1.99 30.04
N LEU A 244 -22.64 1.10 29.14
CA LEU A 244 -23.20 -0.25 28.97
C LEU A 244 -22.48 -1.33 29.83
N LYS A 245 -21.68 -0.91 30.81
CA LYS A 245 -20.93 -1.80 31.71
C LYS A 245 -21.32 -1.64 33.19
N ILE A 246 -22.50 -1.10 33.48
CA ILE A 246 -23.11 -1.10 34.82
C ILE A 246 -24.40 -1.89 34.76
#